data_AF-A0A6I5KU48-F1
#
_entry.id   AF-A0A6I5KU48-F1
#
_cell.length_a   1.000
_cell.length_b   1.000
_cell.length_c   1.000
_cell.angle_alpha   90.00
_cell.angle_beta   90.00
_cell.angle_gamma   90.00
#
_symmetry.space_group_name_H-M   'P 1'
#
loop_
_entity.id
_entity.type
_entity.pdbx_description
1 polymer ?
#
loop_
_entity_poly.entity_id
_entity_poly.type
_entity_poly.pdbx_seq_one_letter_code
_entity_poly.pdbx_strand_id
1 'polypeptide(L)'
;MKNLILLFTLLACSFIVKAQEYYETSWISGEVKYTALVIFYEQDEAIVRVKYYANGADKLASFLCKYENFTKADGTQDQYLNGSDAIIVRGPEGSSYSADNFYVKILGNNNFEAYTVDDNGLGGNDITQYMKPMLYWVKMNPDALTKGYLDDYYNEDELLFKLLTYINKGEVEYPTSNTAITSITMGMDHEYDTPLWSVVMSNLGSKAYSEQKIKESATYPRDWIKEQWNLGYYITAVEYDSNKNTFVVVMSKAYGMGPQSWQKSDVFPKDWVNTKWNDSYYITEITYGGGEWYVVMDKNIGYTAQRWKTNYDLPKDWITENWNDGYSITSATYGNGLWALSMSSGSNLGLQTWKTQYEYPIDWIREQSDKGYKITTVAYGNSMWFVVMSDGSTHGSNRSTSNYNDLPVDWIINNAN
;
A
#
# COMPACT_ATOMS: atom_id res chain seq x y z
N MET A 1 -5.31 -20.98 13.18
CA MET A 1 -4.38 -20.49 12.12
C MET A 1 -5.07 -20.19 10.80
N LYS A 2 -5.74 -21.13 10.11
CA LYS A 2 -6.44 -20.84 8.83
C LYS A 2 -7.53 -19.76 8.92
N ASN A 3 -8.36 -19.78 9.97
CA ASN A 3 -9.39 -18.74 10.19
C ASN A 3 -8.79 -17.38 10.57
N LEU A 4 -7.63 -17.37 11.24
CA LEU A 4 -6.93 -16.14 11.65
C LEU A 4 -6.29 -15.44 10.45
N ILE A 5 -5.66 -16.21 9.55
CA ILE A 5 -5.09 -15.68 8.30
C ILE A 5 -6.21 -15.07 7.44
N LEU A 6 -7.33 -15.80 7.29
CA LEU A 6 -8.49 -15.33 6.52
C LEU A 6 -9.05 -14.01 7.08
N LEU A 7 -9.13 -13.92 8.41
CA LEU A 7 -9.59 -12.73 9.13
C LEU A 7 -8.62 -11.55 8.97
N PHE A 8 -7.31 -11.76 9.05
CA PHE A 8 -6.33 -10.69 8.79
C PHE A 8 -6.36 -10.19 7.34
N THR A 9 -6.63 -11.07 6.36
CA THR A 9 -6.88 -10.64 4.96
C THR A 9 -8.18 -9.85 4.79
N LEU A 10 -9.26 -10.23 5.51
CA LEU A 10 -10.52 -9.48 5.48
C LEU A 10 -10.38 -8.11 6.17
N LEU A 11 -9.69 -8.07 7.32
CA LEU A 11 -9.30 -6.83 7.99
C LEU A 11 -8.59 -5.92 6.99
N ALA A 12 -7.52 -6.39 6.34
CA ALA A 12 -6.71 -5.58 5.45
C ALA A 12 -7.51 -4.93 4.30
N CYS A 13 -8.48 -5.64 3.72
CA CYS A 13 -9.41 -5.06 2.74
C CYS A 13 -10.34 -3.99 3.35
N SER A 14 -10.85 -4.21 4.57
CA SER A 14 -11.72 -3.23 5.27
C SER A 14 -10.98 -1.99 5.76
N PHE A 15 -9.66 -2.08 6.07
CA PHE A 15 -8.83 -0.93 6.44
C PHE A 15 -8.79 0.15 5.34
N ILE A 16 -9.02 -0.19 4.07
CA ILE A 16 -8.88 0.78 2.97
C ILE A 16 -10.22 1.48 2.65
N VAL A 17 -11.37 0.96 3.08
CA VAL A 17 -12.68 1.33 2.51
C VAL A 17 -13.55 2.24 3.41
N LYS A 18 -13.25 2.41 4.70
CA LYS A 18 -14.02 3.30 5.60
C LYS A 18 -13.12 4.17 6.49
N ALA A 19 -13.69 5.30 6.93
CA ALA A 19 -13.11 6.13 7.98
C ALA A 19 -13.00 5.31 9.28
N GLN A 20 -11.83 4.73 9.51
CA GLN A 20 -11.52 3.99 10.72
C GLN A 20 -11.58 4.93 11.93
N GLU A 21 -12.19 4.47 13.00
CA GLU A 21 -12.18 5.18 14.27
C GLU A 21 -11.20 4.50 15.22
N TYR A 22 -10.26 5.31 15.72
CA TYR A 22 -9.23 4.88 16.64
C TYR A 22 -9.55 5.40 18.04
N TYR A 23 -9.41 4.54 19.04
CA TYR A 23 -9.59 4.92 20.43
C TYR A 23 -8.45 4.40 21.28
N GLU A 24 -8.08 5.18 22.29
CA GLU A 24 -7.28 4.69 23.40
C GLU A 24 -8.15 4.55 24.63
N THR A 25 -7.97 3.46 25.36
CA THR A 25 -8.70 3.22 26.60
C THR A 25 -7.81 2.57 27.66
N SER A 26 -8.20 2.69 28.92
CA SER A 26 -7.49 2.08 30.04
C SER A 26 -8.43 1.71 31.17
N TRP A 27 -8.16 0.60 31.84
CA TRP A 27 -8.93 0.11 32.98
C TRP A 27 -8.01 -0.62 33.97
N ILE A 28 -8.55 -0.93 35.13
CA ILE A 28 -7.86 -1.69 36.19
C ILE A 28 -8.66 -2.97 36.45
N SER A 29 -7.97 -4.11 36.48
CA SER A 29 -8.54 -5.38 36.94
C SER A 29 -7.59 -6.02 37.94
N GLY A 30 -8.05 -6.20 39.18
CA GLY A 30 -7.19 -6.54 40.31
C GLY A 30 -6.15 -5.45 40.57
N GLU A 31 -4.87 -5.82 40.57
CA GLU A 31 -3.74 -4.90 40.74
C GLU A 31 -3.09 -4.48 39.42
N VAL A 32 -3.63 -4.92 38.29
CA VAL A 32 -3.05 -4.70 36.96
C VAL A 32 -3.79 -3.58 36.24
N LYS A 33 -3.03 -2.62 35.71
CA LYS A 33 -3.51 -1.61 34.78
C LYS A 33 -3.33 -2.10 33.35
N TYR A 34 -4.38 -1.96 32.55
CA TYR A 34 -4.40 -2.27 31.13
C TYR A 34 -4.56 -0.97 30.34
N THR A 35 -3.87 -0.86 29.22
CA THR A 35 -4.06 0.22 28.25
C THR A 35 -4.19 -0.40 26.87
N ALA A 36 -5.18 0.02 26.10
CA ALA A 36 -5.47 -0.58 24.81
C ALA A 36 -5.68 0.46 23.72
N LEU A 37 -5.20 0.11 22.53
CA LEU A 37 -5.59 0.72 21.27
C LEU A 37 -6.74 -0.10 20.67
N VAL A 38 -7.86 0.55 20.41
CA VAL A 38 -9.05 -0.03 19.79
C VAL A 38 -9.19 0.58 18.39
N ILE A 39 -9.30 -0.27 17.38
CA ILE A 39 -9.43 0.16 15.99
C ILE A 39 -10.69 -0.47 15.40
N PHE A 40 -11.68 0.37 15.10
CA PHE A 40 -12.86 -0.04 14.36
C PHE A 40 -12.51 -0.12 12.87
N TYR A 41 -12.56 -1.34 12.33
CA TYR A 41 -12.33 -1.60 10.90
C TYR A 41 -13.65 -1.76 10.14
N GLU A 42 -14.74 -2.04 10.85
CA GLU A 42 -16.12 -1.94 10.37
C GLU A 42 -16.97 -1.14 11.36
N GLN A 43 -18.22 -0.87 11.00
CA GLN A 43 -19.16 -0.14 11.87
C GLN A 43 -19.33 -0.83 13.23
N ASP A 44 -19.37 -2.16 13.23
CA ASP A 44 -19.69 -2.96 14.42
C ASP A 44 -18.58 -3.88 14.88
N GLU A 45 -17.39 -3.81 14.25
CA GLU A 45 -16.29 -4.72 14.52
C GLU A 45 -14.98 -3.96 14.74
N ALA A 46 -14.25 -4.34 15.78
CA ALA A 46 -13.01 -3.72 16.18
C ALA A 46 -11.93 -4.75 16.51
N ILE A 47 -10.67 -4.34 16.35
CA ILE A 47 -9.51 -5.06 16.88
C ILE A 47 -8.98 -4.28 18.08
N VAL A 48 -8.65 -5.00 19.15
CA VAL A 48 -8.13 -4.42 20.38
C VAL A 48 -6.73 -4.95 20.64
N ARG A 49 -5.78 -4.03 20.84
CA ARG A 49 -4.39 -4.33 21.22
C ARG A 49 -4.16 -3.80 22.61
N VAL A 50 -3.99 -4.69 23.58
CA VAL A 50 -3.90 -4.35 24.99
C VAL A 50 -2.51 -4.63 25.54
N LYS A 51 -1.86 -3.59 26.04
CA LYS A 51 -0.59 -3.69 26.76
C LYS A 51 -0.81 -3.62 28.26
N TYR A 52 -0.06 -4.45 28.99
CA TYR A 52 -0.14 -4.52 30.45
C TYR A 52 1.13 -5.15 31.02
N TYR A 53 1.43 -4.82 32.27
CA TYR A 53 2.53 -5.41 33.02
C TYR A 53 1.96 -6.32 34.11
N ALA A 54 2.30 -7.61 34.05
CA ALA A 54 1.82 -8.58 35.03
C ALA A 54 2.87 -9.68 35.25
N ASN A 55 3.02 -10.12 36.49
CA ASN A 55 3.97 -11.17 36.89
C ASN A 55 5.42 -10.88 36.47
N GLY A 56 5.86 -9.62 36.57
CA GLY A 56 7.24 -9.24 36.31
C GLY A 56 7.60 -9.03 34.83
N ALA A 57 6.62 -9.02 33.93
CA ALA A 57 6.87 -8.89 32.49
C ALA A 57 5.82 -8.01 31.79
N ASP A 58 6.27 -7.28 30.77
CA ASP A 58 5.40 -6.63 29.80
C ASP A 58 4.74 -7.66 28.88
N LYS A 59 3.47 -7.44 28.61
CA LYS A 59 2.65 -8.29 27.76
C LYS A 59 1.82 -7.44 26.81
N LEU A 60 1.59 -7.99 25.63
CA LEU A 60 0.70 -7.44 24.61
C LEU A 60 -0.24 -8.57 24.19
N ALA A 61 -1.55 -8.35 24.33
CA ALA A 61 -2.56 -9.25 23.79
C ALA A 61 -3.34 -8.56 22.65
N SER A 62 -3.95 -9.39 21.82
CA SER A 62 -4.83 -8.97 20.72
C SER A 62 -6.10 -9.77 20.79
N PHE A 63 -7.24 -9.12 20.57
CA PHE A 63 -8.53 -9.78 20.49
C PHE A 63 -9.48 -8.98 19.58
N LEU A 64 -10.59 -9.59 19.20
CA LEU A 64 -11.62 -8.97 18.38
C LEU A 64 -12.77 -8.54 19.26
N CYS A 65 -13.44 -7.47 18.85
CA CYS A 65 -14.70 -7.04 19.43
C CYS A 65 -15.78 -6.94 18.38
N LYS A 66 -17.01 -7.30 18.75
CA LYS A 66 -18.20 -7.08 17.93
C LYS A 66 -19.34 -6.50 18.76
N TYR A 67 -20.09 -5.54 18.24
CA TYR A 67 -21.27 -5.06 18.94
C TYR A 67 -22.35 -6.14 19.04
N GLU A 68 -22.86 -6.33 20.26
CA GLU A 68 -24.00 -7.18 20.57
C GLU A 68 -25.05 -6.44 21.39
N ASN A 69 -26.31 -6.82 21.20
CA ASN A 69 -27.44 -6.21 21.91
C ASN A 69 -27.64 -6.87 23.28
N PHE A 70 -28.02 -6.09 24.28
CA PHE A 70 -28.53 -6.58 25.56
C PHE A 70 -29.77 -5.78 25.99
N THR A 71 -30.51 -6.28 26.98
CA THR A 71 -31.77 -5.66 27.45
C THR A 71 -31.67 -5.27 28.93
N LYS A 72 -31.70 -3.98 29.22
CA LYS A 72 -31.69 -3.45 30.59
C LYS A 72 -32.93 -3.91 31.37
N ALA A 73 -32.84 -3.88 32.70
CA ALA A 73 -33.93 -4.27 33.59
C ALA A 73 -35.22 -3.43 33.39
N ASP A 74 -35.10 -2.21 32.88
CA ASP A 74 -36.24 -1.35 32.51
C ASP A 74 -36.86 -1.68 31.14
N GLY A 75 -36.35 -2.69 30.44
CA GLY A 75 -36.79 -3.14 29.13
C GLY A 75 -36.16 -2.40 27.95
N THR A 76 -35.31 -1.40 28.19
CA THR A 76 -34.59 -0.70 27.11
C THR A 76 -33.47 -1.58 26.54
N GLN A 77 -33.23 -1.47 25.24
CA GLN A 77 -32.14 -2.17 24.56
C GLN A 77 -30.94 -1.25 24.36
N ASP A 78 -29.75 -1.82 24.46
CA ASP A 78 -28.49 -1.13 24.22
C ASP A 78 -27.44 -2.12 23.72
N GLN A 79 -26.24 -1.63 23.39
CA GLN A 79 -25.16 -2.42 22.80
C GLN A 79 -23.88 -2.39 23.61
N TYR A 80 -23.12 -3.47 23.54
CA TYR A 80 -21.77 -3.58 24.11
C TYR A 80 -20.85 -4.28 23.12
N LEU A 81 -19.56 -4.00 23.20
CA LEU A 81 -18.51 -4.68 22.44
C LEU A 81 -18.19 -6.01 23.14
N ASN A 82 -18.59 -7.12 22.53
CA ASN A 82 -18.28 -8.46 22.98
C ASN A 82 -16.90 -8.89 22.47
N GLY A 83 -16.00 -9.23 23.39
CA GLY A 83 -14.62 -9.63 23.13
C GLY A 83 -14.51 -11.13 22.77
N SER A 84 -13.67 -11.46 21.79
CA SER A 84 -13.45 -12.85 21.36
C SER A 84 -12.04 -13.06 20.78
N ASP A 85 -11.65 -14.33 20.61
CA ASP A 85 -10.42 -14.75 19.92
C ASP A 85 -9.12 -14.12 20.47
N ALA A 86 -9.01 -14.02 21.80
CA ALA A 86 -7.83 -13.46 22.44
C ALA A 86 -6.56 -14.31 22.22
N ILE A 87 -5.47 -13.62 21.87
CA ILE A 87 -4.14 -14.18 21.70
C ILE A 87 -3.08 -13.31 22.38
N ILE A 88 -1.97 -13.91 22.80
CA ILE A 88 -0.77 -13.16 23.21
C ILE A 88 0.08 -12.86 21.97
N VAL A 89 0.41 -11.59 21.78
CA VAL A 89 1.28 -11.08 20.71
C VAL A 89 2.73 -10.97 21.19
N ARG A 90 2.93 -10.44 22.41
CA ARG A 90 4.22 -10.36 23.08
C ARG A 90 4.08 -10.74 24.54
N GLY A 91 5.05 -11.48 25.06
CA GLY A 91 5.13 -11.85 26.48
C GLY A 91 5.85 -13.19 26.69
N PRO A 92 6.07 -13.58 27.96
CA PRO A 92 6.67 -14.87 28.30
C PRO A 92 5.84 -16.05 27.78
N GLU A 93 6.54 -17.14 27.42
CA GLU A 93 5.91 -18.41 27.01
C GLU A 93 4.90 -18.91 28.05
N GLY A 94 3.76 -19.42 27.58
CA GLY A 94 2.65 -19.86 28.44
C GLY A 94 1.73 -18.73 28.93
N SER A 95 1.96 -17.47 28.53
CA SER A 95 1.00 -16.40 28.79
C SER A 95 -0.32 -16.64 28.06
N SER A 96 -1.43 -16.26 28.70
CA SER A 96 -2.77 -16.28 28.12
C SER A 96 -3.50 -14.97 28.43
N TYR A 97 -4.54 -14.67 27.67
CA TYR A 97 -5.40 -13.52 27.86
C TYR A 97 -6.86 -13.92 27.63
N SER A 98 -7.79 -13.40 28.41
CA SER A 98 -9.23 -13.50 28.15
C SER A 98 -9.67 -12.19 27.53
N ALA A 99 -10.40 -12.23 26.42
CA ALA A 99 -10.89 -11.02 25.78
C ALA A 99 -11.78 -10.24 26.76
N ASP A 100 -11.62 -8.91 26.81
CA ASP A 100 -12.49 -8.06 27.60
C ASP A 100 -13.68 -7.60 26.76
N ASN A 101 -14.80 -7.35 27.44
CA ASN A 101 -15.97 -6.72 26.87
C ASN A 101 -16.04 -5.26 27.31
N PHE A 102 -16.58 -4.39 26.45
CA PHE A 102 -16.70 -2.96 26.74
C PHE A 102 -18.12 -2.47 26.51
N TYR A 103 -18.65 -1.70 27.45
CA TYR A 103 -19.83 -0.89 27.24
C TYR A 103 -19.42 0.57 27.20
N VAL A 104 -19.74 1.26 26.11
CA VAL A 104 -19.34 2.64 25.86
C VAL A 104 -20.57 3.47 25.50
N LYS A 105 -20.84 4.51 26.28
CA LYS A 105 -21.94 5.43 26.06
C LYS A 105 -21.39 6.80 25.68
N ILE A 106 -21.82 7.30 24.53
CA ILE A 106 -21.40 8.60 23.99
C ILE A 106 -22.27 9.70 24.63
N LEU A 107 -21.63 10.62 25.34
CA LEU A 107 -22.29 11.75 26.00
C LEU A 107 -22.34 13.03 25.13
N GLY A 108 -21.71 13.00 23.95
CA GLY A 108 -21.55 14.15 23.06
C GLY A 108 -20.19 14.84 23.24
N ASN A 109 -19.75 15.62 22.23
CA ASN A 109 -18.46 16.32 22.21
C ASN A 109 -17.24 15.43 22.53
N ASN A 110 -17.21 14.18 22.04
CA ASN A 110 -16.18 13.18 22.36
C ASN A 110 -16.01 12.85 23.85
N ASN A 111 -17.03 13.07 24.68
CA ASN A 111 -17.08 12.55 26.05
C ASN A 111 -17.75 11.18 26.08
N PHE A 112 -17.19 10.27 26.85
CA PHE A 112 -17.63 8.88 26.96
C PHE A 112 -17.80 8.46 28.41
N GLU A 113 -18.85 7.71 28.71
CA GLU A 113 -18.93 6.84 29.88
C GLU A 113 -18.55 5.43 29.40
N ALA A 114 -17.48 4.85 29.95
CA ALA A 114 -16.95 3.58 29.49
C ALA A 114 -16.75 2.61 30.66
N TYR A 115 -17.11 1.35 30.43
CA TYR A 115 -17.09 0.29 31.42
C TYR A 115 -16.55 -0.99 30.79
N THR A 116 -15.77 -1.77 31.55
CA THR A 116 -15.57 -3.19 31.21
C THR A 116 -16.78 -4.00 31.67
N VAL A 117 -17.08 -5.09 30.98
CA VAL A 117 -18.18 -6.00 31.34
C VAL A 117 -17.63 -7.39 31.63
N ASP A 118 -17.93 -7.91 32.83
CA ASP A 118 -17.50 -9.24 33.27
C ASP A 118 -18.28 -10.35 32.52
N ASP A 119 -17.56 -11.36 32.00
CA ASP A 119 -18.13 -12.48 31.23
C ASP A 119 -19.21 -13.25 32.00
N ASN A 120 -19.16 -13.23 33.34
CA ASN A 120 -20.16 -13.86 34.19
C ASN A 120 -21.58 -13.29 33.99
N GLY A 121 -21.70 -12.12 33.35
CA GLY A 121 -22.96 -11.46 33.03
C GLY A 121 -23.55 -11.76 31.66
N LEU A 122 -22.78 -12.34 30.74
CA LEU A 122 -23.17 -12.49 29.33
C LEU A 122 -24.26 -13.55 29.09
N GLY A 123 -24.58 -14.36 30.10
CA GLY A 123 -25.68 -15.34 30.06
C GLY A 123 -27.04 -14.82 30.56
N GLY A 124 -27.15 -13.53 30.91
CA GLY A 124 -28.35 -12.89 31.45
C GLY A 124 -28.85 -11.70 30.61
N ASN A 125 -30.10 -11.28 30.84
CA ASN A 125 -30.72 -10.23 30.01
C ASN A 125 -30.08 -8.84 30.20
N ASP A 126 -29.61 -8.51 31.42
CA ASP A 126 -29.05 -7.19 31.78
C ASP A 126 -27.61 -7.28 32.31
N ILE A 127 -26.67 -6.76 31.52
CA ILE A 127 -25.23 -6.77 31.82
C ILE A 127 -24.79 -5.60 32.73
N THR A 128 -25.65 -4.61 32.99
CA THR A 128 -25.29 -3.37 33.72
C THR A 128 -24.74 -3.63 35.12
N GLN A 129 -25.22 -4.67 35.79
CA GLN A 129 -24.74 -5.09 37.12
C GLN A 129 -23.31 -5.65 37.12
N TYR A 130 -22.75 -5.95 35.94
CA TYR A 130 -21.39 -6.49 35.75
C TYR A 130 -20.43 -5.44 35.19
N MET A 131 -20.88 -4.20 35.03
CA MET A 131 -20.08 -3.10 34.52
C MET A 131 -19.12 -2.57 35.58
N LYS A 132 -17.83 -2.44 35.24
CA LYS A 132 -16.81 -1.79 36.07
C LYS A 132 -16.27 -0.56 35.34
N PRO A 133 -16.20 0.62 35.99
CA PRO A 133 -15.81 1.85 35.32
C PRO A 133 -14.37 1.76 34.80
N MET A 134 -14.17 2.22 33.57
CA MET A 134 -12.85 2.39 32.97
C MET A 134 -12.22 3.70 33.45
N LEU A 135 -10.90 3.80 33.33
CA LEU A 135 -10.18 5.05 33.63
C LEU A 135 -10.47 6.12 32.59
N TYR A 136 -10.52 5.74 31.31
CA TYR A 136 -10.90 6.61 30.20
C TYR A 136 -11.22 5.82 28.93
N TRP A 137 -11.93 6.46 28.01
CA TRP A 137 -12.09 6.06 26.61
C TRP A 137 -12.02 7.32 25.77
N VAL A 138 -11.03 7.43 24.88
CA VAL A 138 -10.72 8.67 24.16
C VAL A 138 -10.58 8.39 22.68
N LYS A 139 -11.29 9.16 21.86
CA LYS A 139 -11.13 9.14 20.40
C LYS A 139 -9.79 9.77 20.02
N MET A 140 -8.99 9.03 19.28
CA MET A 140 -7.65 9.44 18.87
C MET A 140 -7.70 10.24 17.56
N ASN A 141 -6.82 11.24 17.44
CA ASN A 141 -6.49 11.82 16.14
C ASN A 141 -5.63 10.78 15.37
N PRO A 142 -5.98 10.41 14.13
CA PRO A 142 -5.14 9.54 13.29
C PRO A 142 -3.66 9.96 13.25
N ASP A 143 -3.36 11.26 13.25
CA ASP A 143 -1.98 11.79 13.27
C ASP A 143 -1.19 11.38 14.52
N ALA A 144 -1.87 11.03 15.62
CA ALA A 144 -1.25 10.58 16.86
C ALA A 144 -0.70 9.15 16.76
N LEU A 145 -1.15 8.36 15.78
CA LEU A 145 -0.67 7.01 15.50
C LEU A 145 0.69 7.02 14.79
N THR A 146 1.64 7.71 15.40
CA THR A 146 3.02 7.74 14.93
C THR A 146 3.66 6.35 15.04
N LYS A 147 4.75 6.12 14.29
CA LYS A 147 5.55 4.88 14.38
C LYS A 147 5.83 4.50 15.84
N GLY A 148 6.38 5.43 16.63
CA GLY A 148 6.71 5.19 18.04
C GLY A 148 5.50 4.93 18.94
N TYR A 149 4.31 5.42 18.60
CA TYR A 149 3.09 5.05 19.31
C TYR A 149 2.64 3.63 18.94
N LEU A 150 2.68 3.28 17.65
CA LEU A 150 2.28 1.95 17.18
C LEU A 150 3.22 0.85 17.66
N ASP A 151 4.51 1.14 17.88
CA ASP A 151 5.51 0.20 18.42
C ASP A 151 5.10 -0.37 19.80
N ASP A 152 4.32 0.37 20.58
CA ASP A 152 3.77 -0.10 21.86
C ASP A 152 2.70 -1.20 21.69
N TYR A 153 2.02 -1.24 20.54
CA TYR A 153 0.85 -2.07 20.29
C TYR A 153 1.02 -3.09 19.16
N TYR A 154 2.12 -3.00 18.40
CA TYR A 154 2.44 -3.86 17.26
C TYR A 154 3.94 -4.10 17.15
N ASN A 155 4.31 -5.18 16.47
CA ASN A 155 5.66 -5.39 15.95
C ASN A 155 5.77 -4.80 14.54
N GLU A 156 6.94 -4.27 14.17
CA GLU A 156 7.14 -3.59 12.89
C GLU A 156 6.92 -4.49 11.66
N ASP A 157 7.10 -5.80 11.83
CA ASP A 157 6.92 -6.79 10.76
C ASP A 157 5.45 -7.09 10.45
N GLU A 158 4.53 -6.78 11.38
CA GLU A 158 3.10 -7.01 11.23
C GLU A 158 2.51 -6.17 10.08
N LEU A 159 1.63 -6.79 9.28
CA LEU A 159 0.96 -6.12 8.17
C LEU A 159 0.17 -4.88 8.64
N LEU A 160 -0.54 -5.00 9.76
CA LEU A 160 -1.37 -3.91 10.26
C LEU A 160 -0.53 -2.70 10.73
N PHE A 161 0.66 -2.93 11.30
CA PHE A 161 1.59 -1.85 11.61
C PHE A 161 1.96 -1.07 10.35
N LYS A 162 2.37 -1.78 9.29
CA LYS A 162 2.76 -1.20 8.00
C LYS A 162 1.62 -0.42 7.35
N LEU A 163 0.40 -0.96 7.39
CA LEU A 163 -0.79 -0.29 6.85
C LEU A 163 -1.15 0.98 7.63
N LEU A 164 -1.14 0.92 8.97
CA LEU A 164 -1.41 2.09 9.81
C LEU A 164 -0.34 3.17 9.61
N THR A 165 0.94 2.79 9.45
CA THR A 165 1.98 3.78 9.10
C THR A 165 1.76 4.40 7.72
N TYR A 166 1.31 3.61 6.74
CA TYR A 166 1.00 4.11 5.41
C TYR A 166 -0.17 5.10 5.43
N ILE A 167 -1.29 4.71 6.03
CA ILE A 167 -2.52 5.51 6.08
C ILE A 167 -2.26 6.86 6.74
N ASN A 168 -1.43 6.90 7.80
CA ASN A 168 -1.20 8.13 8.56
C ASN A 168 -0.05 8.99 8.03
N LYS A 169 0.96 8.40 7.36
CA LYS A 169 2.17 9.15 6.91
C LYS A 169 2.41 9.14 5.41
N GLY A 170 1.56 8.43 4.66
CA GLY A 170 1.76 8.15 3.24
C GLY A 170 3.05 7.38 2.99
N GLU A 171 3.52 6.54 3.91
CA GLU A 171 4.80 5.86 3.75
C GLU A 171 4.80 4.45 4.32
N VAL A 172 5.36 3.51 3.57
CA VAL A 172 5.56 2.13 4.02
C VAL A 172 6.84 1.55 3.47
N GLU A 173 7.49 0.71 4.27
CA GLU A 173 8.64 -0.10 3.93
C GLU A 173 8.30 -1.58 4.13
N TYR A 174 8.65 -2.43 3.17
CA TYR A 174 8.45 -3.86 3.28
C TYR A 174 9.57 -4.64 2.58
N PRO A 175 9.95 -5.82 3.12
CA PRO A 175 10.93 -6.68 2.49
C PRO A 175 10.36 -7.31 1.22
N THR A 176 11.23 -7.59 0.26
CA THR A 176 10.91 -8.35 -0.96
C THR A 176 11.74 -9.61 -1.00
N SER A 177 11.12 -10.78 -1.16
CA SER A 177 11.84 -12.06 -1.25
C SER A 177 12.22 -12.40 -2.69
N ASN A 178 11.25 -12.32 -3.60
CA ASN A 178 11.45 -12.56 -5.03
C ASN A 178 10.62 -11.60 -5.89
N THR A 179 9.50 -11.13 -5.36
CA THR A 179 8.51 -10.34 -6.09
C THR A 179 8.54 -8.90 -5.63
N ALA A 180 8.43 -7.97 -6.58
CA ALA A 180 8.46 -6.54 -6.30
C ALA A 180 7.59 -5.78 -7.31
N ILE A 181 7.16 -4.58 -6.95
CA ILE A 181 6.52 -3.65 -7.87
C ILE A 181 7.50 -3.31 -8.98
N THR A 182 7.06 -3.45 -10.23
CA THR A 182 7.82 -3.04 -11.42
C THR A 182 7.09 -2.04 -12.30
N SER A 183 5.80 -1.84 -12.08
CA SER A 183 5.01 -0.82 -12.78
C SER A 183 3.76 -0.53 -11.95
N ILE A 184 3.45 0.76 -11.80
CA ILE A 184 2.19 1.24 -11.24
C ILE A 184 1.60 2.25 -12.22
N THR A 185 0.28 2.28 -12.30
CA THR A 185 -0.43 3.24 -13.14
C THR A 185 -1.78 3.53 -12.54
N MET A 186 -2.16 4.80 -12.53
CA MET A 186 -3.54 5.18 -12.25
C MET A 186 -4.27 5.45 -13.57
N GLY A 187 -5.35 4.72 -13.79
CA GLY A 187 -6.26 4.94 -14.89
C GLY A 187 -7.68 5.19 -14.42
N MET A 188 -8.63 4.87 -15.27
CA MET A 188 -10.06 4.95 -14.96
C MET A 188 -10.73 3.61 -15.24
N ASP A 189 -11.69 3.28 -14.39
CA ASP A 189 -12.79 2.38 -14.70
C ASP A 189 -13.88 3.22 -15.35
N HIS A 190 -14.19 2.92 -16.60
CA HIS A 190 -15.17 3.71 -17.34
C HIS A 190 -16.60 3.21 -17.19
N GLU A 191 -16.80 2.00 -16.66
CA GLU A 191 -18.14 1.49 -16.32
C GLU A 191 -18.70 2.28 -15.12
N TYR A 192 -17.84 2.59 -14.15
CA TYR A 192 -18.22 3.28 -12.91
C TYR A 192 -17.76 4.74 -12.82
N ASP A 193 -16.97 5.23 -13.79
CA ASP A 193 -16.34 6.56 -13.79
C ASP A 193 -15.51 6.82 -12.51
N THR A 194 -14.77 5.79 -12.09
CA THR A 194 -13.93 5.84 -10.88
C THR A 194 -12.46 5.69 -11.22
N PRO A 195 -11.55 6.31 -10.44
CA PRO A 195 -10.12 6.04 -10.54
C PRO A 195 -9.84 4.55 -10.37
N LEU A 196 -8.84 4.03 -11.08
CA LEU A 196 -8.49 2.62 -11.06
C LEU A 196 -6.98 2.43 -11.04
N TRP A 197 -6.45 1.89 -9.96
CA TRP A 197 -5.03 1.55 -9.82
C TRP A 197 -4.72 0.22 -10.46
N SER A 198 -3.76 0.23 -11.39
CA SER A 198 -3.07 -0.96 -11.87
C SER A 198 -1.71 -1.09 -11.19
N VAL A 199 -1.46 -2.22 -10.53
CA VAL A 199 -0.15 -2.53 -9.93
C VAL A 199 0.37 -3.83 -10.53
N VAL A 200 1.61 -3.82 -11.01
CA VAL A 200 2.31 -4.99 -11.55
C VAL A 200 3.43 -5.40 -10.59
N MET A 201 3.31 -6.62 -10.06
CA MET A 201 4.27 -7.29 -9.20
C MET A 201 4.98 -8.37 -10.01
N SER A 202 6.29 -8.23 -10.19
CA SER A 202 7.12 -9.16 -10.97
C SER A 202 8.05 -9.96 -10.08
N ASN A 203 8.18 -11.26 -10.33
CA ASN A 203 9.24 -12.08 -9.72
C ASN A 203 10.56 -11.78 -10.44
N LEU A 204 11.47 -11.08 -9.78
CA LEU A 204 12.76 -10.66 -10.29
C LEU A 204 13.91 -11.56 -9.79
N GLY A 205 13.59 -12.59 -9.01
CA GLY A 205 14.54 -13.47 -8.34
C GLY A 205 15.13 -12.87 -7.05
N SER A 206 15.72 -13.73 -6.22
CA SER A 206 16.09 -13.45 -4.82
C SER A 206 17.21 -12.44 -4.58
N LYS A 207 17.73 -11.79 -5.63
CA LYS A 207 18.82 -10.82 -5.55
C LYS A 207 18.49 -9.48 -6.21
N ALA A 208 17.32 -9.33 -6.83
CA ALA A 208 16.96 -8.10 -7.51
C ALA A 208 16.78 -6.96 -6.51
N TYR A 209 15.87 -7.13 -5.55
CA TYR A 209 15.62 -6.17 -4.48
C TYR A 209 15.54 -6.89 -3.13
N SER A 210 16.04 -6.23 -2.08
CA SER A 210 15.85 -6.71 -0.70
C SER A 210 14.62 -6.09 -0.04
N GLU A 211 14.30 -4.85 -0.39
CA GLU A 211 13.26 -4.03 0.24
C GLU A 211 12.65 -3.06 -0.78
N GLN A 212 11.37 -2.74 -0.62
CA GLN A 212 10.70 -1.65 -1.34
C GLN A 212 10.07 -0.67 -0.35
N LYS A 213 10.10 0.60 -0.74
CA LYS A 213 9.44 1.71 -0.06
C LYS A 213 8.43 2.36 -0.99
N ILE A 214 7.26 2.70 -0.46
CA ILE A 214 6.25 3.49 -1.15
C ILE A 214 6.09 4.78 -0.39
N LYS A 215 6.11 5.91 -1.11
CA LYS A 215 5.82 7.24 -0.59
C LYS A 215 4.69 7.88 -1.38
N GLU A 216 3.60 8.19 -0.69
CA GLU A 216 2.55 9.08 -1.15
C GLU A 216 2.80 10.50 -0.61
N SER A 217 2.75 11.50 -1.49
CA SER A 217 3.01 12.90 -1.10
C SER A 217 2.35 13.92 -2.03
N ALA A 218 1.78 14.99 -1.47
CA ALA A 218 1.17 16.08 -2.25
C ALA A 218 2.19 16.87 -3.10
N THR A 219 3.48 16.78 -2.79
CA THR A 219 4.57 17.34 -3.59
C THR A 219 5.57 16.27 -3.96
N TYR A 220 6.26 16.42 -5.09
CA TYR A 220 7.29 15.47 -5.48
C TYR A 220 8.38 15.39 -4.38
N PRO A 221 8.59 14.23 -3.74
CA PRO A 221 9.24 14.14 -2.43
C PRO A 221 10.78 14.16 -2.53
N ARG A 222 11.34 15.27 -3.03
CA ARG A 222 12.76 15.45 -3.35
C ARG A 222 13.71 15.11 -2.20
N ASP A 223 13.43 15.60 -0.99
CA ASP A 223 14.36 15.41 0.13
C ASP A 223 14.28 13.98 0.68
N TRP A 224 13.08 13.39 0.73
CA TRP A 224 12.91 11.98 1.03
C TRP A 224 13.64 11.08 0.02
N ILE A 225 13.54 11.36 -1.29
CA ILE A 225 14.28 10.62 -2.34
C ILE A 225 15.79 10.66 -2.08
N LYS A 226 16.35 11.83 -1.73
CA LYS A 226 17.78 11.95 -1.44
C LYS A 226 18.19 11.17 -0.20
N GLU A 227 17.37 11.21 0.85
CA GLU A 227 17.60 10.40 2.06
C GLU A 227 17.60 8.91 1.71
N GLN A 228 16.65 8.46 0.88
CA GLN A 228 16.57 7.07 0.44
C GLN A 228 17.74 6.66 -0.46
N TRP A 229 18.23 7.54 -1.35
CA TRP A 229 19.46 7.28 -2.11
C TRP A 229 20.66 6.99 -1.21
N ASN A 230 20.80 7.71 -0.09
CA ASN A 230 21.88 7.45 0.89
C ASN A 230 21.77 6.08 1.58
N LEU A 231 20.57 5.49 1.56
CA LEU A 231 20.27 4.17 2.12
C LEU A 231 20.32 3.06 1.06
N GLY A 232 20.71 3.37 -0.18
CA GLY A 232 20.82 2.40 -1.28
C GLY A 232 19.50 2.08 -1.98
N TYR A 233 18.47 2.89 -1.77
CA TYR A 233 17.21 2.81 -2.49
C TYR A 233 17.25 3.65 -3.76
N TYR A 234 16.59 3.20 -4.83
CA TYR A 234 16.50 3.90 -6.11
C TYR A 234 15.06 3.97 -6.57
N ILE A 235 14.66 5.04 -7.25
CA ILE A 235 13.32 5.17 -7.84
C ILE A 235 13.15 4.06 -8.88
N THR A 236 12.09 3.28 -8.75
CA THR A 236 11.76 2.17 -9.66
C THR A 236 10.34 2.23 -10.21
N ALA A 237 9.50 3.11 -9.67
CA ALA A 237 8.25 3.49 -10.29
C ALA A 237 7.80 4.86 -9.74
N VAL A 238 7.15 5.66 -10.57
CA VAL A 238 6.54 6.92 -10.16
C VAL A 238 5.21 7.08 -10.88
N GLU A 239 4.16 7.41 -10.15
CA GLU A 239 2.88 7.78 -10.74
C GLU A 239 2.27 8.98 -10.02
N TYR A 240 1.40 9.71 -10.73
CA TYR A 240 0.62 10.80 -10.17
C TYR A 240 -0.85 10.40 -10.01
N ASP A 241 -1.32 10.38 -8.77
CA ASP A 241 -2.72 10.27 -8.43
C ASP A 241 -3.41 11.62 -8.68
N SER A 242 -3.99 11.79 -9.86
CA SER A 242 -4.77 12.99 -10.20
C SER A 242 -6.07 13.13 -9.43
N ASN A 243 -6.60 12.06 -8.81
CA ASN A 243 -7.80 12.12 -7.99
C ASN A 243 -7.49 12.67 -6.58
N LYS A 244 -6.36 12.29 -5.99
CA LYS A 244 -5.89 12.78 -4.69
C LYS A 244 -4.95 13.97 -4.77
N ASN A 245 -4.47 14.29 -5.98
CA ASN A 245 -3.44 15.30 -6.22
C ASN A 245 -2.13 14.97 -5.45
N THR A 246 -1.71 13.70 -5.51
CA THR A 246 -0.51 13.18 -4.82
C THR A 246 0.39 12.41 -5.79
N PHE A 247 1.70 12.41 -5.51
CA PHE A 247 2.67 11.53 -6.15
C PHE A 247 2.77 10.24 -5.35
N VAL A 248 2.83 9.11 -6.06
CA VAL A 248 3.22 7.80 -5.52
C VAL A 248 4.59 7.47 -6.07
N VAL A 249 5.60 7.45 -5.20
CA VAL A 249 6.98 7.09 -5.54
C VAL A 249 7.30 5.73 -4.92
N VAL A 250 7.71 4.78 -5.75
CA VAL A 250 8.25 3.50 -5.30
C VAL A 250 9.77 3.55 -5.43
N MET A 251 10.47 3.28 -4.34
CA MET A 251 11.91 3.08 -4.36
C MET A 251 12.28 1.67 -3.93
N SER A 252 13.21 1.05 -4.64
CA SER A 252 13.68 -0.32 -4.36
C SER A 252 15.14 -0.31 -3.93
N LYS A 253 15.46 -1.12 -2.93
CA LYS A 253 16.82 -1.33 -2.46
C LYS A 253 17.45 -2.47 -3.22
N ALA A 254 18.46 -2.15 -4.01
CA ALA A 254 19.10 -3.09 -4.94
C ALA A 254 20.60 -3.08 -4.78
N TYR A 255 21.23 -4.25 -4.90
CA TYR A 255 22.69 -4.33 -4.97
C TYR A 255 23.16 -4.04 -6.40
N GLY A 256 24.00 -3.02 -6.56
CA GLY A 256 24.67 -2.73 -7.83
C GLY A 256 23.87 -1.89 -8.84
N MET A 257 22.79 -1.22 -8.42
CA MET A 257 22.21 -0.15 -9.24
C MET A 257 23.21 1.01 -9.35
N GLY A 258 23.38 1.54 -10.56
CA GLY A 258 24.28 2.65 -10.80
C GLY A 258 23.68 3.99 -10.35
N PRO A 259 24.39 5.10 -10.58
CA PRO A 259 23.90 6.43 -10.26
C PRO A 259 22.52 6.73 -10.89
N GLN A 260 21.65 7.38 -10.13
CA GLN A 260 20.33 7.83 -10.57
C GLN A 260 20.25 9.35 -10.55
N SER A 261 19.49 9.95 -11.48
CA SER A 261 19.16 11.36 -11.44
C SER A 261 17.76 11.60 -11.99
N TRP A 262 17.12 12.70 -11.59
CA TRP A 262 15.83 13.09 -12.13
C TRP A 262 15.77 14.59 -12.42
N GLN A 263 14.85 14.98 -13.30
CA GLN A 263 14.59 16.37 -13.67
C GLN A 263 13.09 16.64 -13.70
N LYS A 264 12.69 17.79 -13.14
CA LYS A 264 11.35 18.37 -13.26
C LYS A 264 11.33 19.47 -14.32
N SER A 265 10.28 19.54 -15.14
CA SER A 265 10.10 20.62 -16.12
C SER A 265 8.65 20.75 -16.62
N ASP A 266 8.18 21.96 -16.88
CA ASP A 266 6.86 22.23 -17.48
C ASP A 266 6.69 21.66 -18.90
N VAL A 267 7.80 21.43 -19.60
CA VAL A 267 7.87 20.79 -20.92
C VAL A 267 8.76 19.56 -20.85
N PHE A 268 8.60 18.60 -21.77
CA PHE A 268 9.46 17.42 -21.77
C PHE A 268 10.95 17.83 -21.87
N PRO A 269 11.82 17.44 -20.91
CA PRO A 269 13.15 18.03 -20.72
C PRO A 269 14.20 17.48 -21.69
N LYS A 270 13.98 17.66 -23.00
CA LYS A 270 14.83 17.14 -24.10
C LYS A 270 16.32 17.44 -23.92
N ASP A 271 16.68 18.68 -23.62
CA ASP A 271 18.09 19.09 -23.55
C ASP A 271 18.82 18.45 -22.36
N TRP A 272 18.11 18.28 -21.23
CA TRP A 272 18.62 17.56 -20.08
C TRP A 272 18.81 16.07 -20.39
N VAL A 273 17.82 15.43 -21.03
CA VAL A 273 17.92 14.03 -21.47
C VAL A 273 19.12 13.84 -22.41
N ASN A 274 19.29 14.73 -23.40
CA ASN A 274 20.43 14.66 -24.33
C ASN A 274 21.78 14.82 -23.62
N THR A 275 21.86 15.73 -22.65
CA THR A 275 23.06 15.92 -21.83
C THR A 275 23.36 14.65 -21.03
N LYS A 276 22.34 14.04 -20.42
CA LYS A 276 22.46 12.84 -19.61
C LYS A 276 22.82 11.59 -20.41
N TRP A 277 22.36 11.47 -21.66
CA TRP A 277 22.81 10.40 -22.57
C TRP A 277 24.32 10.45 -22.82
N ASN A 278 24.92 11.64 -22.94
CA ASN A 278 26.39 11.76 -23.08
C ASN A 278 27.14 11.22 -21.85
N ASP A 279 26.50 11.25 -20.68
CA ASP A 279 27.01 10.70 -19.43
C ASP A 279 26.61 9.23 -19.20
N SER A 280 26.02 8.58 -20.21
CA SER A 280 25.53 7.18 -20.17
C SER A 280 24.41 6.91 -19.15
N TYR A 281 23.60 7.93 -18.87
CA TYR A 281 22.32 7.74 -18.18
C TYR A 281 21.23 7.48 -19.22
N TYR A 282 20.21 6.70 -18.88
CA TYR A 282 19.07 6.41 -19.74
C TYR A 282 17.77 6.56 -18.97
N ILE A 283 16.70 7.00 -19.64
CA ILE A 283 15.36 7.13 -19.06
C ILE A 283 14.89 5.77 -18.58
N THR A 284 14.42 5.73 -17.33
CA THR A 284 13.82 4.56 -16.69
C THR A 284 12.39 4.82 -16.27
N GLU A 285 12.10 6.02 -15.79
CA GLU A 285 10.73 6.42 -15.44
C GLU A 285 10.40 7.81 -15.98
N ILE A 286 9.14 7.96 -16.40
CA ILE A 286 8.55 9.24 -16.81
C ILE A 286 7.18 9.30 -16.16
N THR A 287 6.90 10.41 -15.46
CA THR A 287 5.53 10.71 -15.04
C THR A 287 5.21 12.17 -15.35
N TYR A 288 3.92 12.48 -15.43
CA TYR A 288 3.42 13.84 -15.51
C TYR A 288 2.40 14.06 -14.40
N GLY A 289 2.66 15.05 -13.55
CA GLY A 289 1.85 15.31 -12.37
C GLY A 289 1.98 16.75 -11.91
N GLY A 290 0.93 17.31 -11.33
CA GLY A 290 0.95 18.70 -10.86
C GLY A 290 1.27 19.75 -11.94
N GLY A 291 1.05 19.43 -13.23
CA GLY A 291 1.35 20.32 -14.36
C GLY A 291 2.77 20.21 -14.93
N GLU A 292 3.59 19.26 -14.46
CA GLU A 292 5.00 19.16 -14.83
C GLU A 292 5.40 17.73 -15.18
N TRP A 293 6.41 17.60 -16.05
CA TRP A 293 7.09 16.35 -16.35
C TRP A 293 8.17 16.07 -15.33
N TYR A 294 8.25 14.81 -14.90
CA TYR A 294 9.33 14.27 -14.08
C TYR A 294 9.96 13.11 -14.83
N VAL A 295 11.24 13.25 -15.16
CA VAL A 295 12.01 12.23 -15.88
C VAL A 295 13.11 11.71 -14.98
N VAL A 296 13.11 10.41 -14.74
CA VAL A 296 14.16 9.68 -14.01
C VAL A 296 15.07 9.01 -15.03
N MET A 297 16.37 9.11 -14.81
CA MET A 297 17.38 8.42 -15.61
C MET A 297 18.40 7.74 -14.72
N ASP A 298 18.74 6.50 -15.09
CA ASP A 298 19.70 5.66 -14.40
C ASP A 298 20.91 5.34 -15.27
N LYS A 299 22.04 5.14 -14.63
CA LYS A 299 23.29 4.70 -15.25
C LYS A 299 23.58 3.24 -14.89
N ASN A 300 24.31 2.54 -15.74
CA ASN A 300 24.73 1.13 -15.55
C ASN A 300 23.57 0.11 -15.46
N ILE A 301 22.45 0.37 -16.12
CA ILE A 301 21.26 -0.51 -16.14
C ILE A 301 21.22 -1.49 -17.32
N GLY A 302 22.29 -1.58 -18.11
CA GLY A 302 22.40 -2.48 -19.26
C GLY A 302 21.89 -1.91 -20.59
N TYR A 303 21.20 -0.77 -20.59
CA TYR A 303 20.80 -0.10 -21.83
C TYR A 303 22.04 0.41 -22.58
N THR A 304 22.02 0.26 -23.90
CA THR A 304 23.16 0.62 -24.78
C THR A 304 22.82 1.77 -25.72
N ALA A 305 21.55 1.92 -26.08
CA ALA A 305 21.03 3.04 -26.86
C ALA A 305 19.57 3.28 -26.44
N GLN A 306 19.11 4.52 -26.59
CA GLN A 306 17.72 4.87 -26.28
C GLN A 306 17.21 5.94 -27.23
N ARG A 307 15.91 5.88 -27.52
CA ARG A 307 15.16 6.89 -28.25
C ARG A 307 13.91 7.21 -27.46
N TRP A 308 13.44 8.44 -27.52
CA TRP A 308 12.18 8.85 -26.92
C TRP A 308 11.34 9.64 -27.92
N LYS A 309 10.03 9.68 -27.69
CA LYS A 309 9.10 10.48 -28.48
C LYS A 309 7.96 10.99 -27.61
N THR A 310 7.58 12.24 -27.83
CA THR A 310 6.28 12.76 -27.40
C THR A 310 5.35 12.94 -28.60
N ASN A 311 4.06 12.64 -28.44
CA ASN A 311 3.07 12.80 -29.50
C ASN A 311 1.65 12.89 -28.92
N TYR A 312 0.72 13.54 -29.62
CA TYR A 312 -0.70 13.61 -29.21
C TYR A 312 -1.35 12.22 -29.23
N ASP A 313 -1.16 11.50 -30.34
CA ASP A 313 -1.60 10.11 -30.49
C ASP A 313 -0.48 9.14 -30.14
N LEU A 314 -0.84 7.93 -29.69
CA LEU A 314 0.14 6.86 -29.48
C LEU A 314 0.91 6.60 -30.79
N PRO A 315 2.24 6.75 -30.81
CA PRO A 315 3.00 6.78 -32.06
C PRO A 315 3.31 5.36 -32.59
N LYS A 316 2.29 4.67 -33.10
CA LYS A 316 2.34 3.25 -33.52
C LYS A 316 3.41 2.95 -34.59
N ASP A 317 3.52 3.79 -35.61
CA ASP A 317 4.50 3.61 -36.68
C ASP A 317 5.93 3.74 -36.14
N TRP A 318 6.15 4.73 -35.28
CA TRP A 318 7.44 4.92 -34.61
C TRP A 318 7.78 3.72 -33.72
N ILE A 319 6.83 3.16 -32.97
CA ILE A 319 7.06 1.94 -32.18
C ILE A 319 7.52 0.79 -33.10
N THR A 320 6.82 0.59 -34.22
CA THR A 320 7.11 -0.49 -35.17
C THR A 320 8.49 -0.33 -35.82
N GLU A 321 8.83 0.89 -36.25
CA GLU A 321 10.16 1.22 -36.78
C GLU A 321 11.27 0.92 -35.76
N ASN A 322 11.07 1.30 -34.49
CA ASN A 322 12.07 1.11 -33.45
C ASN A 322 12.20 -0.35 -32.99
N TRP A 323 11.12 -1.14 -33.01
CA TRP A 323 11.20 -2.59 -32.83
C TRP A 323 12.04 -3.24 -33.93
N ASN A 324 11.87 -2.83 -35.20
CA ASN A 324 12.69 -3.34 -36.32
C ASN A 324 14.18 -2.99 -36.16
N ASP A 325 14.47 -1.86 -35.52
CA ASP A 325 15.82 -1.42 -35.17
C ASP A 325 16.39 -2.08 -33.89
N GLY A 326 15.63 -2.97 -33.23
CA GLY A 326 16.09 -3.69 -32.03
C GLY A 326 16.01 -2.88 -30.73
N TYR A 327 15.12 -1.89 -30.65
CA TYR A 327 14.77 -1.21 -29.41
C TYR A 327 13.49 -1.83 -28.84
N SER A 328 13.35 -1.87 -27.51
CA SER A 328 12.12 -2.29 -26.83
C SER A 328 11.54 -1.10 -26.05
N ILE A 329 10.21 -0.99 -25.96
CA ILE A 329 9.54 -0.03 -25.07
C ILE A 329 9.94 -0.33 -23.63
N THR A 330 10.45 0.71 -22.96
CA THR A 330 10.96 0.63 -21.58
C THR A 330 10.26 1.57 -20.60
N SER A 331 9.61 2.62 -21.09
CA SER A 331 8.75 3.48 -20.27
C SER A 331 7.72 4.16 -21.17
N ALA A 332 6.51 4.34 -20.65
CA ALA A 332 5.44 5.07 -21.31
C ALA A 332 4.59 5.76 -20.25
N THR A 333 4.15 6.99 -20.54
CA THR A 333 3.18 7.71 -19.73
C THR A 333 2.37 8.64 -20.62
N TYR A 334 1.32 9.23 -20.07
CA TYR A 334 0.52 10.24 -20.74
C TYR A 334 0.31 11.44 -19.83
N GLY A 335 0.54 12.63 -20.36
CA GLY A 335 0.51 13.85 -19.59
C GLY A 335 0.49 15.07 -20.48
N ASN A 336 -0.12 16.16 -20.02
CA ASN A 336 -0.24 17.39 -20.81
C ASN A 336 -0.81 17.20 -22.23
N GLY A 337 -1.72 16.24 -22.42
CA GLY A 337 -2.27 15.90 -23.73
C GLY A 337 -1.30 15.16 -24.67
N LEU A 338 -0.19 14.63 -24.17
CA LEU A 338 0.84 13.96 -24.95
C LEU A 338 1.18 12.60 -24.34
N TRP A 339 1.28 11.59 -25.19
CA TRP A 339 2.03 10.38 -24.88
C TRP A 339 3.52 10.70 -24.84
N ALA A 340 4.24 10.21 -23.84
CA ALA A 340 5.70 10.21 -23.77
C ALA A 340 6.20 8.77 -23.65
N LEU A 341 7.02 8.32 -24.61
CA LEU A 341 7.57 6.97 -24.63
C LEU A 341 9.09 7.01 -24.70
N SER A 342 9.74 6.04 -24.05
CA SER A 342 11.13 5.69 -24.31
C SER A 342 11.24 4.23 -24.77
N MET A 343 12.11 4.01 -25.75
CA MET A 343 12.49 2.68 -26.20
C MET A 343 14.02 2.52 -26.14
N SER A 344 14.49 1.39 -25.63
CA SER A 344 15.91 1.16 -25.34
C SER A 344 16.40 -0.17 -25.94
N SER A 345 17.61 -0.16 -26.48
CA SER A 345 18.37 -1.36 -26.84
C SER A 345 19.18 -1.86 -25.64
N GLY A 346 19.45 -3.17 -25.59
CA GLY A 346 20.13 -3.80 -24.45
C GLY A 346 19.25 -4.01 -23.22
N SER A 347 17.94 -3.79 -23.34
CA SER A 347 16.95 -3.95 -22.26
C SER A 347 16.72 -5.41 -21.84
N ASN A 348 17.15 -6.38 -22.67
CA ASN A 348 16.89 -7.82 -22.49
C ASN A 348 15.40 -8.14 -22.35
N LEU A 349 14.51 -7.37 -23.00
CA LEU A 349 13.07 -7.62 -22.95
C LEU A 349 12.58 -8.62 -24.01
N GLY A 350 13.40 -8.94 -25.02
CA GLY A 350 13.01 -9.87 -26.09
C GLY A 350 11.94 -9.28 -27.01
N LEU A 351 11.05 -10.14 -27.51
CA LEU A 351 9.91 -9.73 -28.33
C LEU A 351 8.87 -9.04 -27.45
N GLN A 352 8.26 -8.00 -28.00
CA GLN A 352 7.18 -7.26 -27.35
C GLN A 352 5.89 -7.33 -28.15
N THR A 353 4.79 -7.27 -27.41
CA THR A 353 3.45 -7.03 -27.93
C THR A 353 2.79 -5.98 -27.06
N TRP A 354 1.89 -5.18 -27.63
CA TRP A 354 1.14 -4.19 -26.85
C TRP A 354 -0.31 -4.15 -27.29
N LYS A 355 -1.16 -3.67 -26.38
CA LYS A 355 -2.56 -3.39 -26.66
C LYS A 355 -2.98 -2.06 -26.04
N THR A 356 -3.80 -1.32 -26.78
CA THR A 356 -4.59 -0.22 -26.24
C THR A 356 -6.05 -0.64 -26.15
N GLN A 357 -6.71 -0.33 -25.03
CA GLN A 357 -8.13 -0.63 -24.85
C GLN A 357 -8.75 0.38 -23.87
N TYR A 358 -10.05 0.64 -24.02
CA TYR A 358 -10.81 1.51 -23.13
C TYR A 358 -10.86 0.92 -21.71
N GLU A 359 -11.29 -0.34 -21.59
CA GLU A 359 -11.19 -1.12 -20.35
C GLU A 359 -9.83 -1.78 -20.17
N TYR A 360 -9.46 -2.06 -18.92
CA TYR A 360 -8.23 -2.78 -18.61
C TYR A 360 -8.22 -4.16 -19.32
N PRO A 361 -7.21 -4.46 -20.17
CA PRO A 361 -7.29 -5.56 -21.13
C PRO A 361 -6.95 -6.94 -20.52
N ILE A 362 -7.62 -7.34 -19.43
CA ILE A 362 -7.26 -8.52 -18.62
C ILE A 362 -7.26 -9.84 -19.41
N ASP A 363 -8.23 -10.05 -20.31
CA ASP A 363 -8.31 -11.30 -21.08
C ASP A 363 -7.17 -11.41 -22.10
N TRP A 364 -6.79 -10.29 -22.71
CA TRP A 364 -5.63 -10.26 -23.59
C TRP A 364 -4.33 -10.48 -22.82
N ILE A 365 -4.20 -9.88 -21.63
CA ILE A 365 -3.05 -10.11 -20.74
C ILE A 365 -2.92 -11.60 -20.41
N ARG A 366 -4.02 -12.27 -20.05
CA ARG A 366 -4.03 -13.72 -19.78
C ARG A 366 -3.60 -14.53 -21.00
N GLU A 367 -4.15 -14.22 -22.17
CA GLU A 367 -3.81 -14.90 -23.42
C GLU A 367 -2.31 -14.76 -23.77
N GLN A 368 -1.72 -13.56 -23.59
CA GLN A 368 -0.29 -13.39 -23.84
C GLN A 368 0.57 -14.01 -22.73
N SER A 369 0.09 -14.00 -21.49
CA SER A 369 0.75 -14.69 -20.37
C SER A 369 0.85 -16.20 -20.62
N ASP A 370 -0.19 -16.83 -21.17
CA ASP A 370 -0.16 -18.25 -21.55
C ASP A 370 0.88 -18.55 -22.64
N LYS A 371 1.24 -17.54 -23.44
CA LYS A 371 2.32 -17.60 -24.44
C LYS A 371 3.69 -17.22 -23.87
N GLY A 372 3.79 -16.97 -22.57
CA GLY A 372 5.04 -16.66 -21.89
C GLY A 372 5.44 -15.18 -21.90
N TYR A 373 4.55 -14.26 -22.29
CA TYR A 373 4.78 -12.82 -22.17
C TYR A 373 4.48 -12.34 -20.74
N LYS A 374 5.19 -11.30 -20.29
CA LYS A 374 5.02 -10.68 -18.96
C LYS A 374 4.80 -9.18 -19.15
N ILE A 375 3.98 -8.55 -18.31
CA ILE A 375 3.77 -7.11 -18.34
C ILE A 375 5.09 -6.41 -18.00
N THR A 376 5.48 -5.45 -18.82
CA THR A 376 6.72 -4.66 -18.60
C THR A 376 6.47 -3.18 -18.54
N THR A 377 5.35 -2.71 -19.09
CA THR A 377 4.94 -1.31 -19.01
C THR A 377 3.42 -1.25 -19.02
N VAL A 378 2.86 -0.50 -18.08
CA VAL A 378 1.47 -0.07 -18.09
C VAL A 378 1.46 1.44 -18.10
N ALA A 379 0.53 2.02 -18.85
CA ALA A 379 0.24 3.44 -18.81
C ALA A 379 -1.26 3.62 -19.08
N TYR A 380 -1.80 4.75 -18.65
CA TYR A 380 -3.17 5.14 -18.97
C TYR A 380 -3.15 6.57 -19.47
N GLY A 381 -3.87 6.82 -20.56
CA GLY A 381 -3.81 8.10 -21.23
C GLY A 381 -4.80 8.18 -22.37
N ASN A 382 -5.29 9.39 -22.65
CA ASN A 382 -6.27 9.63 -23.71
C ASN A 382 -7.46 8.63 -23.67
N SER A 383 -7.97 8.38 -22.45
CA SER A 383 -9.07 7.45 -22.18
C SER A 383 -8.80 5.99 -22.58
N MET A 384 -7.55 5.56 -22.60
CA MET A 384 -7.18 4.18 -22.91
C MET A 384 -6.06 3.69 -22.01
N TRP A 385 -6.19 2.44 -21.58
CA TRP A 385 -5.08 1.65 -21.08
C TRP A 385 -4.12 1.32 -22.22
N PHE A 386 -2.83 1.42 -21.95
CA PHE A 386 -1.74 0.98 -22.81
C PHE A 386 -0.90 -0.03 -22.04
N VAL A 387 -0.94 -1.29 -22.47
CA VAL A 387 -0.22 -2.39 -21.81
C VAL A 387 0.78 -2.99 -22.79
N VAL A 388 2.05 -3.02 -22.38
CA VAL A 388 3.15 -3.67 -23.10
C VAL A 388 3.54 -4.94 -22.35
N MET A 389 3.66 -6.04 -23.08
CA MET A 389 4.14 -7.30 -22.57
C MET A 389 5.34 -7.79 -23.37
N SER A 390 6.29 -8.44 -22.70
CA SER A 390 7.56 -8.88 -23.27
C SER A 390 7.87 -10.35 -22.92
N ASP A 391 8.51 -11.12 -23.81
CA ASP A 391 8.78 -12.55 -23.60
C ASP A 391 10.17 -12.87 -23.02
N GLY A 392 11.14 -11.98 -23.23
CA GLY A 392 12.54 -12.15 -22.84
C GLY A 392 12.89 -11.55 -21.47
N SER A 393 11.94 -10.92 -20.78
CA SER A 393 12.23 -10.23 -19.51
C SER A 393 12.84 -11.18 -18.47
N THR A 394 13.68 -10.64 -17.60
CA THR A 394 14.25 -11.36 -16.44
C THR A 394 13.19 -11.74 -15.40
N HIS A 395 11.92 -11.42 -15.66
CA HIS A 395 10.83 -11.67 -14.75
C HIS A 395 10.42 -13.16 -14.83
N GLY A 396 10.60 -13.90 -13.73
CA GLY A 396 10.17 -15.29 -13.64
C GLY A 396 8.65 -15.44 -13.77
N SER A 397 7.88 -14.51 -13.21
CA SER A 397 6.42 -14.46 -13.30
C SER A 397 5.90 -13.04 -13.09
N ASN A 398 4.63 -12.79 -13.45
CA ASN A 398 3.93 -11.52 -13.27
C ASN A 398 2.58 -11.73 -12.58
N ARG A 399 2.24 -10.83 -11.67
CA ARG A 399 0.90 -10.67 -11.10
C ARG A 399 0.50 -9.21 -11.27
N SER A 400 -0.70 -8.96 -11.75
CA SER A 400 -1.26 -7.61 -11.75
C SER A 400 -2.65 -7.58 -11.13
N THR A 401 -3.02 -6.42 -10.61
CA THR A 401 -4.38 -6.09 -10.18
C THR A 401 -4.78 -4.76 -10.79
N SER A 402 -6.07 -4.58 -11.03
CA SER A 402 -6.68 -3.37 -11.62
C SER A 402 -8.10 -3.17 -11.07
N ASN A 403 -8.33 -3.40 -9.78
CA ASN A 403 -9.68 -3.44 -9.19
C ASN A 403 -9.82 -2.51 -7.97
N TYR A 404 -8.87 -1.59 -7.79
CA TYR A 404 -8.79 -0.76 -6.58
C TYR A 404 -8.82 0.72 -6.93
N ASN A 405 -9.66 1.48 -6.24
CA ASN A 405 -9.74 2.94 -6.41
C ASN A 405 -8.59 3.67 -5.71
N ASP A 406 -7.98 3.02 -4.72
CA ASP A 406 -6.80 3.46 -3.99
C ASP A 406 -5.62 2.51 -4.25
N LEU A 407 -4.40 2.96 -4.00
CA LEU A 407 -3.23 2.08 -4.09
C LEU A 407 -3.37 0.90 -3.12
N PRO A 408 -3.37 -0.36 -3.60
CA PRO A 408 -3.66 -1.53 -2.76
C PRO A 408 -2.42 -2.01 -2.01
N VAL A 409 -1.99 -1.24 -1.00
CA VAL A 409 -0.75 -1.48 -0.24
C VAL A 409 -0.76 -2.82 0.50
N ASP A 410 -1.92 -3.27 0.98
CA ASP A 410 -2.08 -4.58 1.60
C ASP A 410 -1.83 -5.73 0.61
N TRP A 411 -2.42 -5.63 -0.59
CA TRP A 411 -2.22 -6.59 -1.67
C TRP A 411 -0.76 -6.61 -2.09
N ILE A 412 -0.12 -5.45 -2.20
CA ILE A 412 1.31 -5.31 -2.50
C ILE A 412 2.15 -6.08 -1.48
N ILE A 413 2.00 -5.77 -0.19
CA ILE A 413 2.83 -6.36 0.88
C ILE A 413 2.63 -7.88 0.93
N ASN A 414 1.39 -8.34 0.79
CA ASN A 414 1.07 -9.78 0.79
C ASN A 414 1.62 -10.52 -0.44
N ASN A 415 1.92 -9.83 -1.54
CA ASN A 415 2.46 -10.42 -2.76
C ASN A 415 3.98 -10.19 -2.93
N ALA A 416 4.65 -9.50 -2.00
CA ALA A 416 6.08 -9.22 -2.06
C ALA A 416 6.97 -10.43 -1.71
N ASN A 417 6.40 -11.49 -1.11
CA ASN A 417 7.14 -12.64 -0.58
C ASN A 417 6.79 -13.97 -1.24
#